data_AF-A0A929YAI2-F1
#
_entry.id   AF-A0A929YAI2-F1
#
_cell.length_a   1.000
_cell.length_b   1.000
_cell.length_c   1.000
_cell.angle_alpha   90.00
_cell.angle_beta   90.00
_cell.angle_gamma   90.00
#
_symmetry.space_group_name_H-M   'P 1'
#
loop_
_entity.id
_entity.type
_entity.pdbx_description
1 polymer ?
#
loop_
_entity_poly.entity_id
_entity_poly.type
_entity_poly.pdbx_seq_one_letter_code
_entity_poly.pdbx_strand_id
1 'polypeptide(L)'
;MLCPRFCGVDRLSDERGFCNEGSEIQAARAALHFYEEPCISGTRGSGAVFFSGCNLRCVFCQNREISTGRAQKPLRAGQLSDIFLRLQEEGAHNINLVTAIHFLPQVITALNLARAQGLKIPIVYNTSGYETVESLKKLEGLIDIYLPDCKYVSPLLSKKYSGAANYFAYCK
;
A
#
# COMPACT_ATOMS: atom_id res chain seq x y z
N MET A 1 -11.24 -5.56 -10.58
CA MET A 1 -10.34 -6.38 -9.73
C MET A 1 -9.18 -5.51 -9.26
N LEU A 2 -8.63 -5.73 -8.05
CA LEU A 2 -7.56 -4.87 -7.51
C LEU A 2 -6.14 -5.26 -7.98
N CYS A 3 -5.85 -6.57 -8.04
CA CYS A 3 -4.52 -7.06 -8.40
C CYS A 3 -4.56 -8.27 -9.34
N PRO A 4 -3.43 -8.63 -9.98
CA PRO A 4 -3.38 -9.69 -10.98
C PRO A 4 -3.47 -11.12 -10.41
N ARG A 5 -3.79 -11.26 -9.11
CA ARG A 5 -4.19 -12.54 -8.52
C ARG A 5 -5.59 -12.97 -8.94
N PHE A 6 -6.44 -12.03 -9.36
CA PHE A 6 -7.81 -12.30 -9.80
C PHE A 6 -8.60 -13.24 -8.86
N CYS A 7 -8.48 -13.04 -7.54
CA CYS A 7 -8.96 -14.03 -6.56
C CYS A 7 -10.48 -14.13 -6.45
N GLY A 8 -11.25 -13.21 -7.05
CA GLY A 8 -12.72 -13.29 -7.11
C GLY A 8 -13.48 -13.13 -5.78
N VAL A 9 -12.77 -13.07 -4.65
CA VAL A 9 -13.37 -13.04 -3.30
C VAL A 9 -14.27 -11.85 -3.06
N ASP A 10 -15.37 -12.08 -2.35
CA ASP A 10 -16.25 -11.04 -1.83
C ASP A 10 -15.81 -10.59 -0.43
N ARG A 11 -15.07 -9.48 -0.42
CA ARG A 11 -14.55 -8.87 0.82
C ARG A 11 -15.64 -8.30 1.73
N LEU A 12 -16.83 -8.03 1.20
CA LEU A 12 -17.95 -7.54 2.01
C LEU A 12 -18.61 -8.68 2.78
N SER A 13 -18.46 -9.91 2.29
CA SER A 13 -18.90 -11.15 2.94
C SER A 13 -17.79 -11.80 3.79
N ASP A 14 -16.79 -11.01 4.21
CA ASP A 14 -15.62 -11.43 5.00
C ASP A 14 -14.72 -12.50 4.34
N GLU A 15 -14.83 -12.70 3.02
CA GLU A 15 -13.92 -13.59 2.31
C GLU A 15 -12.53 -12.96 2.14
N ARG A 16 -11.50 -13.81 2.27
CA ARG A 16 -10.10 -13.39 2.19
C ARG A 16 -9.40 -14.01 0.98
N GLY A 17 -8.77 -13.16 0.20
CA GLY A 17 -7.96 -13.57 -0.95
C GLY A 17 -6.53 -13.93 -0.55
N PHE A 18 -5.65 -14.06 -1.56
CA PHE A 18 -4.22 -14.37 -1.35
C PHE A 18 -3.52 -13.40 -0.38
N CYS A 19 -3.93 -12.13 -0.33
CA CYS A 19 -3.35 -11.13 0.57
C CYS A 19 -3.77 -11.28 2.04
N ASN A 20 -4.77 -12.12 2.34
CA ASN A 20 -5.32 -12.38 3.69
C ASN A 20 -6.05 -11.20 4.36
N GLU A 21 -6.47 -10.22 3.56
CA GLU A 21 -7.21 -9.05 4.04
C GLU A 21 -8.67 -9.10 3.61
N GLY A 22 -9.54 -8.48 4.42
CA GLY A 22 -10.98 -8.29 4.17
C GLY A 22 -11.31 -6.90 3.61
N SER A 23 -12.44 -6.33 4.04
CA SER A 23 -12.93 -4.98 3.66
C SER A 23 -12.58 -3.87 4.66
N GLU A 24 -12.23 -4.21 5.90
CA GLU A 24 -11.77 -3.24 6.89
C GLU A 24 -10.27 -2.97 6.72
N ILE A 25 -9.86 -1.69 6.77
CA ILE A 25 -8.43 -1.34 6.68
C ILE A 25 -7.70 -1.94 7.87
N GLN A 26 -6.58 -2.62 7.59
CA GLN A 26 -5.65 -3.07 8.61
C GLN A 26 -4.31 -2.35 8.40
N ALA A 27 -3.87 -1.59 9.41
CA ALA A 27 -2.55 -0.97 9.41
C ALA A 27 -1.69 -1.54 10.53
N ALA A 28 -0.48 -1.95 10.20
CA ALA A 28 0.50 -2.45 11.16
C ALA A 28 1.29 -1.32 11.84
N ARG A 29 1.51 -0.21 11.13
CA ARG A 29 2.31 0.91 11.62
C ARG A 29 1.96 2.22 10.90
N ALA A 30 1.97 3.33 11.63
CA ALA A 30 1.88 4.68 11.09
C ALA A 30 2.83 5.62 11.84
N ALA A 31 3.94 6.03 11.22
CA ALA A 31 4.99 6.82 11.87
C ALA A 31 5.89 7.54 10.84
N LEU A 32 6.66 8.53 11.30
CA LEU A 32 7.79 9.05 10.55
C LEU A 32 8.82 7.94 10.30
N HIS A 33 9.17 7.76 9.03
CA HIS A 33 10.10 6.74 8.55
C HIS A 33 11.28 7.41 7.85
N PHE A 34 12.48 7.20 8.39
CA PHE A 34 13.71 7.89 7.98
C PHE A 34 14.62 7.05 7.07
N TYR A 35 14.19 5.84 6.68
CA TYR A 35 15.03 4.87 5.98
C TYR A 35 14.53 4.51 4.56
N GLU A 36 13.60 5.30 3.99
CA GLU A 36 13.33 5.29 2.54
C GLU A 36 14.47 6.01 1.79
N GLU A 37 14.44 5.97 0.45
CA GLU A 37 15.42 6.67 -0.38
C GLU A 37 15.56 8.15 0.02
N PRO A 38 16.76 8.74 -0.05
CA PRO A 38 17.00 10.10 0.42
C PRO A 38 16.05 11.17 -0.17
N CYS A 39 15.59 10.98 -1.40
CA CYS A 39 14.63 11.88 -2.06
C CYS A 39 13.19 11.75 -1.50
N ILE A 40 12.86 10.64 -0.85
CA ILE A 40 11.56 10.37 -0.24
C ILE A 40 11.56 10.72 1.25
N SER A 41 12.57 10.27 1.98
CA SER A 41 12.65 10.45 3.44
C SER A 41 13.20 11.82 3.84
N GLY A 42 14.12 12.40 3.06
CA GLY A 42 14.75 13.68 3.34
C GLY A 42 15.25 13.78 4.79
N THR A 43 15.14 14.99 5.37
CA THR A 43 15.56 15.26 6.76
C THR A 43 14.46 15.12 7.80
N ARG A 44 13.19 15.06 7.39
CA ARG A 44 12.01 15.05 8.31
C ARG A 44 11.26 13.72 8.30
N GLY A 45 11.75 12.75 7.52
CA GLY A 45 11.10 11.46 7.35
C GLY A 45 9.91 11.51 6.40
N SER A 46 9.55 10.31 5.93
CA SER A 46 8.32 10.02 5.21
C SER A 46 7.25 9.58 6.22
N GLY A 47 6.05 10.14 6.14
CA GLY A 47 4.91 9.76 6.97
C GLY A 47 4.35 8.43 6.49
N ALA A 48 4.97 7.32 6.88
CA ALA A 48 4.69 6.01 6.32
C ALA A 48 3.58 5.29 7.08
N VAL A 49 2.59 4.80 6.33
CA VAL A 49 1.53 3.90 6.79
C VAL A 49 1.74 2.53 6.15
N PHE A 50 2.10 1.55 6.97
CA PHE A 50 2.30 0.17 6.58
C PHE A 50 0.98 -0.59 6.71
N PHE A 51 0.37 -0.90 5.56
CA PHE A 51 -0.85 -1.71 5.51
C PHE A 51 -0.53 -3.19 5.70
N SER A 52 -1.45 -3.91 6.34
CA SER A 52 -1.34 -5.35 6.54
C SER A 52 -1.69 -6.12 5.28
N GLY A 53 -1.12 -7.32 5.15
CA GLY A 53 -1.31 -8.19 4.00
C GLY A 53 -0.42 -7.81 2.81
N CYS A 54 -0.32 -8.72 1.84
CA CYS A 54 0.44 -8.50 0.61
C CYS A 54 -0.02 -9.46 -0.48
N ASN A 55 -0.15 -8.98 -1.71
CA ASN A 55 -0.56 -9.78 -2.87
C ASN A 55 0.60 -10.56 -3.52
N LEU A 56 1.85 -10.34 -3.10
CA LEU A 56 3.04 -10.97 -3.68
C LEU A 56 3.72 -12.00 -2.76
N ARG A 57 3.78 -11.76 -1.44
CA ARG A 57 4.34 -12.68 -0.42
C ARG A 57 5.72 -13.25 -0.79
N CYS A 58 6.67 -12.37 -1.12
CA CYS A 58 8.04 -12.77 -1.43
C CYS A 58 8.66 -13.59 -0.30
N VAL A 59 9.37 -14.67 -0.63
CA VAL A 59 10.05 -15.51 0.39
C VAL A 59 11.11 -14.76 1.20
N PHE A 60 11.64 -13.67 0.65
CA PHE A 60 12.66 -12.79 1.26
C PHE A 60 12.07 -11.51 1.86
N CYS A 61 10.75 -11.44 2.08
CA CYS A 61 10.12 -10.24 2.62
C CYS A 61 10.63 -9.92 4.03
N GLN A 62 11.26 -8.75 4.20
CA GLN A 62 11.68 -8.23 5.50
C GLN A 62 10.48 -7.94 6.42
N ASN A 63 9.33 -7.59 5.84
CA ASN A 63 8.08 -7.29 6.55
C ASN A 63 7.14 -8.50 6.60
N ARG A 64 7.67 -9.71 6.89
CA ARG A 64 6.89 -10.96 6.83
C ARG A 64 5.69 -10.98 7.78
N GLU A 65 5.83 -10.40 8.97
CA GLU A 65 4.74 -10.32 9.96
C GLU A 65 3.58 -9.44 9.48
N ILE A 66 3.89 -8.33 8.81
CA ILE A 66 2.91 -7.42 8.22
C ILE A 66 2.26 -8.06 6.97
N SER A 67 3.08 -8.54 6.03
CA SER A 67 2.63 -9.07 4.74
C SER A 67 1.81 -10.37 4.83
N THR A 68 1.84 -11.07 5.97
CA THR A 68 1.00 -12.24 6.22
C THR A 68 -0.38 -11.89 6.81
N GLY A 69 -0.64 -10.61 7.10
CA GLY A 69 -1.89 -10.15 7.67
C GLY A 69 -2.01 -10.42 9.18
N ARG A 70 -0.88 -10.61 9.89
CA ARG A 70 -0.87 -10.93 11.33
C ARG A 70 -0.77 -9.70 12.21
N ALA A 71 -0.25 -8.59 11.68
CA ALA A 71 -0.20 -7.31 12.38
C ALA A 71 -1.41 -6.46 11.98
N GLN A 72 -2.43 -6.42 12.84
CA GLN A 72 -3.74 -5.85 12.51
C GLN A 72 -4.17 -4.82 13.56
N LYS A 73 -4.14 -3.53 13.19
CA LYS A 73 -4.94 -2.51 13.87
C LYS A 73 -6.05 -2.08 12.90
N PRO A 74 -7.33 -2.40 13.21
CA PRO A 74 -8.44 -2.03 12.35
C PRO A 74 -8.61 -0.51 12.34
N LEU A 75 -8.87 0.04 11.16
CA LEU A 75 -9.10 1.46 10.94
C LEU A 75 -10.31 1.69 10.03
N ARG A 76 -11.06 2.73 10.34
CA ARG A 76 -12.01 3.35 9.41
C ARG A 76 -11.28 4.38 8.54
N ALA A 77 -11.86 4.71 7.38
CA ALA A 77 -11.29 5.72 6.49
C ALA A 77 -11.09 7.09 7.17
N GLY A 78 -11.98 7.51 8.07
CA GLY A 78 -11.81 8.72 8.87
C GLY A 78 -10.58 8.66 9.78
N GLN A 79 -10.37 7.55 10.49
CA GLN A 79 -9.20 7.37 11.35
C GLN A 79 -7.89 7.35 10.54
N LEU A 80 -7.94 6.81 9.32
CA LEU A 80 -6.79 6.87 8.40
C LEU A 80 -6.53 8.30 7.91
N SER A 81 -7.58 9.09 7.65
CA SER A 81 -7.47 10.53 7.36
C SER A 81 -6.81 11.29 8.52
N ASP A 82 -7.25 11.05 9.75
CA ASP A 82 -6.66 11.66 10.96
C ASP A 82 -5.18 11.30 11.10
N ILE A 83 -4.80 10.06 10.79
CA ILE A 83 -3.40 9.62 10.77
C ILE A 83 -2.58 10.42 9.74
N PHE A 84 -3.12 10.66 8.54
CA PHE A 84 -2.42 11.46 7.52
C PHE A 84 -2.17 12.89 7.99
N LEU A 85 -3.19 13.54 8.59
CA LEU A 85 -3.07 14.90 9.10
C LEU A 85 -2.07 14.97 10.26
N ARG A 86 -2.14 14.03 11.21
CA ARG A 86 -1.17 13.94 12.31
C ARG A 86 0.27 13.80 11.80
N LEU A 87 0.52 12.94 10.82
CA LEU A 87 1.87 12.77 10.25
C LEU A 87 2.37 14.06 9.56
N GLN A 88 1.47 14.80 8.92
CA GLN A 88 1.80 16.12 8.39
C GLN A 88 2.15 17.12 9.51
N GLU A 89 1.38 17.16 10.60
CA GLU A 89 1.64 18.01 11.76
C GLU A 89 2.97 17.66 12.46
N GLU A 90 3.33 16.38 12.47
CA GLU A 90 4.64 15.89 12.93
C GLU A 90 5.81 16.30 12.00
N GLY A 91 5.51 16.91 10.84
CA GLY A 91 6.50 17.49 9.93
C GLY A 91 6.94 16.59 8.78
N ALA A 92 6.22 15.49 8.51
CA ALA A 92 6.53 14.57 7.42
C ALA A 92 6.68 15.28 6.07
N HIS A 93 7.63 14.82 5.25
CA HIS A 93 7.78 15.34 3.88
C HIS A 93 6.67 14.89 2.93
N ASN A 94 6.05 13.74 3.21
CA ASN A 94 4.99 13.14 2.42
C ASN A 94 4.20 12.14 3.27
N ILE A 95 3.06 11.69 2.76
CA ILE A 95 2.37 10.49 3.25
C ILE A 95 2.73 9.32 2.34
N ASN A 96 3.29 8.26 2.89
CA ASN A 96 3.73 7.09 2.14
C ASN A 96 2.84 5.88 2.44
N LEU A 97 2.10 5.47 1.42
CA LEU A 97 1.14 4.38 1.45
C LEU A 97 1.84 3.07 1.08
N VAL A 98 2.29 2.32 2.08
CA VAL A 98 3.08 1.09 1.85
C VAL A 98 2.14 -0.11 1.77
N THR A 99 2.00 -0.69 0.57
CA THR A 99 1.14 -1.88 0.28
C THR A 99 -0.37 -1.63 0.45
N ALA A 100 -0.86 -0.46 0.02
CA ALA A 100 -2.25 -0.04 0.19
C ALA A 100 -3.28 -0.71 -0.75
N ILE A 101 -2.84 -1.46 -1.77
CA ILE A 101 -3.70 -1.94 -2.88
C ILE A 101 -4.96 -2.70 -2.45
N HIS A 102 -4.90 -3.48 -1.36
CA HIS A 102 -6.04 -4.29 -0.88
C HIS A 102 -7.18 -3.43 -0.32
N PHE A 103 -6.87 -2.19 0.06
CA PHE A 103 -7.77 -1.24 0.72
C PHE A 103 -8.04 -0.02 -0.14
N LEU A 104 -7.81 -0.12 -1.46
CA LEU A 104 -7.82 1.03 -2.36
C LEU A 104 -9.10 1.89 -2.26
N PRO A 105 -10.33 1.34 -2.23
CA PRO A 105 -11.55 2.16 -2.09
C PRO A 105 -11.58 2.98 -0.79
N GLN A 106 -11.15 2.38 0.32
CA GLN A 106 -11.14 3.01 1.64
C GLN A 106 -10.01 4.04 1.74
N VAL A 107 -8.85 3.75 1.14
CA VAL A 107 -7.70 4.66 1.07
C VAL A 107 -8.04 5.90 0.23
N ILE A 108 -8.72 5.75 -0.91
CA ILE A 108 -9.20 6.89 -1.72
C ILE A 108 -10.15 7.76 -0.89
N THR A 109 -11.07 7.15 -0.16
CA THR A 109 -11.97 7.88 0.76
C THR A 109 -11.18 8.65 1.81
N ALA A 110 -10.20 8.01 2.46
CA ALA A 110 -9.35 8.65 3.47
C ALA A 110 -8.53 9.81 2.93
N LEU A 111 -7.95 9.68 1.73
CA LEU A 111 -7.19 10.74 1.07
C LEU A 111 -8.07 11.95 0.77
N ASN A 112 -9.26 11.73 0.20
CA ASN A 112 -10.20 12.82 -0.08
C ASN A 112 -10.64 13.56 1.19
N LEU A 113 -10.93 12.82 2.26
CA LEU A 113 -11.24 13.40 3.57
C LEU A 113 -10.07 14.23 4.10
N ALA A 114 -8.86 13.70 4.06
CA ALA A 114 -7.67 14.39 4.56
C ALA A 114 -7.37 15.65 3.74
N ARG A 115 -7.49 15.60 2.41
CA ARG A 115 -7.34 16.78 1.53
C ARG A 115 -8.37 17.86 1.86
N ALA A 116 -9.64 17.48 2.05
CA ALA A 116 -10.70 18.42 2.46
C ALA A 116 -10.43 19.05 3.83
N GLN A 117 -9.68 18.37 4.69
CA GLN A 117 -9.30 18.83 6.03
C GLN A 117 -7.91 19.49 6.09
N GLY A 118 -7.25 19.71 4.94
CA GLY A 118 -6.01 20.49 4.88
C GLY A 118 -4.72 19.68 4.76
N LEU A 119 -4.78 18.41 4.34
CA LEU A 119 -3.60 17.66 3.90
C LEU A 119 -3.03 18.29 2.63
N LYS A 120 -1.80 18.79 2.69
CA LYS A 120 -1.11 19.54 1.63
C LYS A 120 0.18 18.89 1.16
N ILE A 121 0.80 18.04 1.98
CA ILE A 121 2.03 17.34 1.59
C ILE A 121 1.77 16.28 0.51
N PRO A 122 2.79 15.91 -0.29
CA PRO A 122 2.66 14.90 -1.34
C PRO A 122 2.28 13.50 -0.82
N ILE A 123 1.68 12.69 -1.69
CA ILE A 123 1.36 11.28 -1.44
C ILE A 123 2.29 10.39 -2.27
N VAL A 124 3.00 9.50 -1.57
CA VAL A 124 3.82 8.43 -2.15
C VAL A 124 3.02 7.13 -2.12
N TYR A 125 2.94 6.46 -3.26
CA TYR A 125 2.36 5.12 -3.37
C TYR A 125 3.49 4.09 -3.47
N ASN A 126 3.88 3.50 -2.33
CA ASN A 126 4.94 2.50 -2.25
C ASN A 126 4.35 1.09 -2.39
N THR A 127 4.78 0.38 -3.44
CA THR A 127 4.20 -0.90 -3.81
C THR A 127 5.21 -1.88 -4.38
N SER A 128 4.84 -3.16 -4.42
CA SER A 128 5.54 -4.19 -5.20
C SER A 128 5.34 -4.08 -6.71
N GLY A 129 4.45 -3.19 -7.19
CA GLY A 129 4.14 -3.01 -8.61
C GLY A 129 3.27 -4.12 -9.21
N TYR A 130 2.73 -5.03 -8.38
CA TYR A 130 1.84 -6.09 -8.83
C TYR A 130 0.37 -5.66 -8.76
N GLU A 131 0.01 -4.69 -9.60
CA GLU A 131 -1.32 -4.08 -9.68
C GLU A 131 -1.97 -4.24 -11.05
N THR A 132 -3.26 -3.94 -11.12
CA THR A 132 -4.00 -3.82 -12.39
C THR A 132 -4.02 -2.38 -12.86
N VAL A 133 -4.01 -2.15 -14.17
CA VAL A 133 -4.12 -0.80 -14.76
C VAL A 133 -5.40 -0.11 -14.30
N GLU A 134 -6.50 -0.85 -14.19
CA GLU A 134 -7.79 -0.33 -13.72
C GLU A 134 -7.72 0.18 -12.27
N SER A 135 -6.87 -0.40 -11.44
CA SER A 135 -6.66 0.07 -10.07
C SER A 135 -5.77 1.31 -10.02
N LEU A 136 -4.74 1.37 -10.86
CA LEU A 136 -3.89 2.55 -10.98
C LEU A 136 -4.66 3.76 -11.50
N LYS A 137 -5.57 3.58 -12.47
CA LYS A 137 -6.46 4.66 -12.96
C LYS A 137 -7.32 5.29 -11.86
N LYS A 138 -7.69 4.54 -10.82
CA LYS A 138 -8.45 5.08 -9.67
C LYS A 138 -7.62 5.97 -8.75
N LEU A 139 -6.29 5.93 -8.89
CA LEU A 139 -5.34 6.73 -8.12
C LEU A 139 -4.90 7.99 -8.86
N GLU A 140 -5.28 8.17 -10.13
CA GLU A 140 -4.94 9.34 -10.91
C GLU A 140 -5.47 10.62 -10.22
N GLY A 141 -4.60 11.61 -10.07
CA GLY A 141 -4.89 12.86 -9.37
C GLY A 141 -4.84 12.80 -7.84
N LEU A 142 -4.64 11.61 -7.25
CA LEU A 142 -4.51 11.42 -5.79
C LEU A 142 -3.06 11.15 -5.35
N ILE A 143 -2.27 10.54 -6.23
CA ILE A 143 -0.89 10.14 -5.96
C ILE A 143 0.07 11.06 -6.71
N ASP A 144 1.05 11.60 -5.97
CA ASP A 144 2.06 12.50 -6.53
C ASP A 144 3.31 11.72 -6.97
N ILE A 145 3.66 10.65 -6.24
CA ILE A 145 4.88 9.86 -6.47
C ILE A 145 4.51 8.37 -6.44
N TYR A 146 4.84 7.64 -7.51
CA TYR A 146 4.75 6.20 -7.56
C TYR A 146 6.13 5.59 -7.27
N LEU A 147 6.21 4.72 -6.25
CA LEU A 147 7.43 4.03 -5.85
C LEU A 147 7.24 2.51 -5.97
N PRO A 148 7.32 1.95 -7.19
CA PRO A 148 7.25 0.51 -7.40
C PRO A 148 8.63 -0.14 -7.19
N ASP A 149 8.72 -1.07 -6.25
CA ASP A 149 9.91 -1.87 -6.02
C ASP A 149 9.83 -3.17 -6.86
N CYS A 150 10.32 -3.07 -8.11
CA CYS A 150 10.33 -4.16 -9.09
C CYS A 150 11.28 -5.30 -8.66
N LYS A 151 10.71 -6.48 -8.42
CA LYS A 151 11.42 -7.63 -7.85
C LYS A 151 12.09 -8.54 -8.87
N TYR A 152 11.45 -8.71 -10.03
CA TYR A 152 11.80 -9.77 -10.98
C TYR A 152 11.48 -9.38 -12.41
N VAL A 153 12.34 -9.82 -13.32
CA VAL A 153 12.06 -9.87 -14.77
C VAL A 153 11.69 -11.29 -15.20
N SER A 154 12.32 -12.31 -14.60
CA SER A 154 12.17 -13.72 -15.01
C SER A 154 10.88 -14.36 -14.46
N PRO A 155 9.99 -14.88 -15.33
CA PRO A 155 8.80 -15.61 -14.90
C PRO A 155 9.10 -16.82 -13.99
N LEU A 156 10.22 -17.50 -14.24
CA LEU A 156 10.65 -18.64 -13.43
C LEU A 156 10.98 -18.20 -11.99
N LEU A 157 11.71 -17.10 -11.82
CA LEU A 157 12.07 -16.57 -10.51
C LEU A 157 10.84 -15.97 -9.80
N SER A 158 9.98 -15.25 -10.52
CA SER A 158 8.74 -14.71 -9.96
C SER A 158 7.80 -15.82 -9.45
N LYS A 159 7.71 -16.94 -10.17
CA LYS A 159 6.99 -18.13 -9.70
C LYS A 159 7.66 -18.74 -8.46
N LYS A 160 8.97 -18.95 -8.51
CA LYS A 160 9.72 -19.60 -7.43
C LYS A 160 9.68 -18.83 -6.12
N TYR A 161 9.82 -17.51 -6.17
CA TYR A 161 10.03 -16.68 -4.98
C TYR A 161 8.81 -15.89 -4.51
N SER A 162 7.76 -15.81 -5.34
CA SER A 162 6.51 -15.10 -4.99
C SER A 162 5.24 -15.76 -5.53
N GLY A 163 5.35 -16.95 -6.14
CA GLY A 163 4.20 -17.66 -6.70
C GLY A 163 3.48 -16.89 -7.81
N ALA A 164 4.14 -15.94 -8.49
CA ALA A 164 3.51 -15.04 -9.47
C ALA A 164 4.30 -15.06 -10.79
N ALA A 165 4.15 -16.11 -11.60
CA ALA A 165 4.91 -16.26 -12.85
C ALA A 165 4.71 -15.09 -13.84
N ASN A 166 3.56 -14.43 -13.78
CA ASN A 166 3.16 -13.29 -14.59
C ASN A 166 3.58 -11.92 -14.01
N TYR A 167 4.32 -11.88 -12.89
CA TYR A 167 4.65 -10.63 -12.18
C TYR A 167 5.14 -9.50 -13.08
N PHE A 168 6.17 -9.76 -13.89
CA PHE A 168 6.80 -8.73 -14.73
C PHE A 168 5.88 -8.20 -15.84
N ALA A 169 4.82 -8.94 -16.20
CA ALA A 169 3.84 -8.44 -17.16
C ALA A 169 3.00 -7.27 -16.60
N TYR A 170 2.93 -7.14 -15.28
CA TYR A 170 2.16 -6.11 -14.57
C TYR A 170 3.05 -5.07 -13.89
N CYS A 171 4.27 -5.44 -13.50
CA CYS A 171 5.26 -4.51 -12.96
C CYS A 171 6.17 -3.98 -14.08
N LYS A 172 5.57 -3.27 -15.06
CA LYS A 172 6.25 -2.65 -16.20
C LYS A 172 5.74 -1.24 -16.45
#